data_AF-A0A9W9C6Y7-F1
#
_entry.id   AF-A0A9W9C6Y7-F1
#
_cell.length_a   1.000
_cell.length_b   1.000
_cell.length_c   1.000
_cell.angle_alpha   90.00
_cell.angle_beta   90.00
_cell.angle_gamma   90.00
#
_symmetry.space_group_name_H-M   'P 1'
#
loop_
_entity.id
_entity.type
_entity.pdbx_description
1 polymer ?
#
loop_
_entity_poly.entity_id
_entity_poly.type
_entity_poly.pdbx_seq_one_letter_code
_entity_poly.pdbx_strand_id
1 'polypeptide(L)'
;MVFRHFLGTYEDFMEPPRFSKEGNVGSEVPPSEQGMFDDLQRYWTCARPSSFNPEDLCIQSLAYYTLRIAAAEWLKYIAVMQQCLKQYEYNHGQLPALSLDKFDGDLRELQSWRRRTLVSQAKIKSVLRFLSPKHCGMEKPQRDLEYLSEDFTHIHESIDAVGRRLESMLPVVMSFVQITDARRSFAETADISRLTILALIFVPLTFVSSLFSMNTEYSPGSGDFWVYFTVAIPITGLVVLIARPPVALTRKALEWIQERRKKPIARRRATSKSESIAEEMS
;
A
#
# COMPACT_ATOMS: atom_id res chain seq x y z
N MET A 1 -14.18 45.80 -7.98
CA MET A 1 -13.83 44.69 -8.89
C MET A 1 -13.80 43.42 -8.05
N VAL A 2 -14.94 42.72 -7.95
CA VAL A 2 -15.03 41.47 -7.20
C VAL A 2 -14.82 40.36 -8.21
N PHE A 3 -13.61 39.82 -8.30
CA PHE A 3 -13.38 38.55 -8.97
C PHE A 3 -14.16 37.49 -8.18
N ARG A 4 -15.37 37.16 -8.65
CA ARG A 4 -16.05 35.96 -8.18
C ARG A 4 -15.16 34.79 -8.59
N HIS A 5 -14.56 34.14 -7.60
CA HIS A 5 -13.84 32.91 -7.83
C HIS A 5 -14.79 31.92 -8.50
N PHE A 6 -14.28 31.17 -9.46
CA PHE A 6 -15.06 30.18 -10.17
C PHE A 6 -15.52 29.10 -9.18
N LEU A 7 -16.76 29.22 -8.70
CA LEU A 7 -17.42 28.23 -7.83
C LEU A 7 -18.20 27.18 -8.65
N GLY A 8 -18.08 27.19 -9.97
CA GLY A 8 -18.87 26.34 -10.85
C GLY A 8 -18.40 24.88 -10.89
N THR A 9 -19.34 23.95 -11.08
CA THR A 9 -19.04 22.51 -11.17
C THR A 9 -18.32 22.14 -12.48
N TYR A 10 -18.33 22.98 -13.51
CA TYR A 10 -17.47 22.86 -14.70
C TYR A 10 -17.51 24.16 -15.52
N GLU A 11 -16.45 24.44 -16.30
CA GLU A 11 -16.33 25.66 -17.12
C GLU A 11 -17.41 25.72 -18.21
N ASP A 12 -17.91 26.92 -18.51
CA ASP A 12 -18.93 27.12 -19.56
C ASP A 12 -18.36 26.72 -20.92
N PHE A 13 -19.12 25.94 -21.67
CA PHE A 13 -18.74 25.44 -23.00
C PHE A 13 -19.03 26.44 -24.11
N MET A 14 -19.77 27.51 -23.83
CA MET A 14 -20.14 28.55 -24.78
C MET A 14 -19.01 29.58 -24.94
N GLU A 15 -18.99 30.28 -26.08
CA GLU A 15 -18.04 31.36 -26.29
C GLU A 15 -18.21 32.43 -25.19
N PRO A 16 -17.11 32.82 -24.51
CA PRO A 16 -17.19 33.82 -23.46
C PRO A 16 -17.67 35.16 -24.03
N PRO A 17 -18.50 35.91 -23.28
CA PRO A 17 -18.93 37.23 -23.73
C PRO A 17 -17.71 38.12 -23.96
N ARG A 18 -17.70 38.85 -25.09
CA ARG A 18 -16.61 39.78 -25.41
C ARG A 18 -16.56 40.87 -24.33
N PHE A 19 -15.38 41.10 -23.77
CA PHE A 19 -15.13 42.15 -22.75
C PHE A 19 -15.64 43.54 -23.15
N SER A 20 -15.76 43.84 -24.45
CA SER A 20 -16.26 45.12 -24.96
C SER A 20 -17.78 45.29 -24.91
N LYS A 21 -18.55 44.24 -24.58
CA LYS A 21 -20.03 44.28 -24.43
C LYS A 21 -20.44 44.26 -22.97
N GLU A 22 -19.89 45.16 -22.17
CA GLU A 22 -20.27 45.34 -20.77
C GLU A 22 -21.48 46.28 -20.68
N GLY A 23 -22.64 45.77 -21.10
CA GLY A 23 -23.90 46.48 -21.06
C GLY A 23 -25.02 45.48 -20.96
N ASN A 24 -25.50 45.25 -19.73
CA ASN A 24 -26.55 44.31 -19.37
C ASN A 24 -26.12 42.85 -19.13
N VAL A 25 -25.08 42.62 -18.31
CA VAL A 25 -24.86 41.32 -17.64
C VAL A 25 -25.93 41.17 -16.56
N GLY A 26 -27.17 40.92 -17.00
CA GLY A 26 -28.27 40.60 -16.12
C GLY A 26 -28.04 39.22 -15.55
N SER A 27 -27.47 39.14 -14.34
CA SER A 27 -27.55 37.97 -13.45
C SER A 27 -27.47 36.61 -14.16
N GLU A 28 -26.53 36.42 -15.10
CA GLU A 28 -26.34 35.11 -15.72
C GLU A 28 -25.73 34.22 -14.65
N VAL A 29 -26.61 33.40 -14.06
CA VAL A 29 -26.25 32.37 -13.11
C VAL A 29 -25.24 31.44 -13.81
N PRO A 30 -24.06 31.19 -13.21
CA PRO A 30 -23.07 30.31 -13.82
C PRO A 30 -23.65 28.91 -14.02
N PRO A 31 -23.26 28.20 -15.10
CA PRO A 31 -23.72 26.83 -15.38
C PRO A 31 -23.20 25.91 -14.27
N SER A 32 -24.06 25.67 -13.28
CA SER A 32 -23.90 24.70 -12.18
C SER A 32 -24.74 25.03 -10.94
N GLU A 33 -25.25 26.25 -10.77
CA GLU A 33 -26.02 26.59 -9.55
C GLU A 33 -27.43 25.97 -9.56
N GLN A 34 -27.93 25.53 -10.72
CA GLN A 34 -29.30 25.01 -10.90
C GLN A 34 -29.36 23.48 -11.12
N GLY A 35 -28.25 22.86 -11.58
CA GLY A 35 -28.11 21.41 -11.73
C GLY A 35 -28.01 20.98 -13.20
N MET A 36 -27.60 19.73 -13.43
CA MET A 36 -27.26 19.23 -14.77
C MET A 36 -28.41 19.35 -15.79
N PHE A 37 -29.66 19.17 -15.36
CA PHE A 37 -30.80 19.26 -16.26
C PHE A 37 -31.02 20.69 -16.79
N ASP A 38 -30.94 21.68 -15.90
CA ASP A 38 -31.09 23.10 -16.28
C ASP A 38 -29.94 23.55 -17.17
N ASP A 39 -28.72 23.06 -16.89
CA ASP A 39 -27.56 23.31 -17.75
C ASP A 39 -27.76 22.70 -19.15
N LEU A 40 -28.27 21.48 -19.25
CA LEU A 40 -28.59 20.86 -20.54
C LEU A 40 -29.66 21.65 -21.30
N GLN A 41 -30.73 22.05 -20.62
CA GLN A 41 -31.78 22.88 -21.23
C GLN A 41 -31.19 24.19 -21.75
N ARG A 42 -30.32 24.85 -20.98
CA ARG A 42 -29.61 26.05 -21.39
C ARG A 42 -28.76 25.80 -22.63
N TYR A 43 -27.88 24.80 -22.62
CA TYR A 43 -27.00 24.51 -23.76
C TYR A 43 -27.79 24.22 -25.03
N TRP A 44 -28.82 23.37 -24.96
CA TRP A 44 -29.69 23.05 -26.10
C TRP A 44 -30.50 24.25 -26.62
N THR A 45 -30.81 25.22 -25.76
CA THR A 45 -31.53 26.45 -26.15
C THR A 45 -30.58 27.48 -26.77
N CYS A 46 -29.35 27.58 -26.26
CA CYS A 46 -28.36 28.55 -26.71
C CYS A 46 -27.66 28.14 -28.02
N ALA A 47 -27.31 26.87 -28.18
CA ALA A 47 -26.68 26.35 -29.40
C ALA A 47 -27.09 24.90 -29.65
N ARG A 48 -27.38 24.56 -30.91
CA ARG A 48 -27.54 23.15 -31.30
C ARG A 48 -26.18 22.58 -31.72
N PRO A 49 -25.81 21.37 -31.29
CA PRO A 49 -24.57 20.73 -31.72
C PRO A 49 -24.55 20.60 -33.25
N SER A 50 -23.40 20.72 -33.90
CA SER A 50 -23.33 20.52 -35.36
C SER A 50 -23.49 19.03 -35.71
N SER A 51 -23.00 18.16 -34.83
CA SER A 51 -23.78 17.16 -34.08
C SER A 51 -25.17 16.70 -34.56
N PHE A 52 -26.14 17.57 -34.37
CA PHE A 52 -27.53 17.17 -34.25
C PHE A 52 -28.28 17.47 -35.53
N ASN A 53 -28.66 16.42 -36.26
CA ASN A 53 -29.57 16.52 -37.38
C ASN A 53 -30.96 16.00 -36.96
N PRO A 54 -32.02 16.82 -37.01
CA PRO A 54 -33.37 16.36 -36.70
C PRO A 54 -33.90 15.29 -37.66
N GLU A 55 -33.33 15.18 -38.86
CA GLU A 55 -33.73 14.18 -39.87
C GLU A 55 -33.00 12.83 -39.69
N ASP A 56 -31.85 12.81 -39.00
CA ASP A 56 -31.06 11.61 -38.73
C ASP A 56 -30.73 11.54 -37.23
N LEU A 57 -31.66 10.94 -36.48
CA LEU A 57 -31.61 10.88 -35.02
C LEU A 57 -30.63 9.81 -34.56
N CYS A 58 -29.42 10.21 -34.23
CA CYS A 58 -28.47 9.37 -33.51
C CYS A 58 -28.47 9.67 -32.00
N ILE A 59 -28.51 8.62 -31.18
CA ILE A 59 -28.43 8.72 -29.72
C ILE A 59 -27.12 9.41 -29.29
N GLN A 60 -26.04 9.23 -30.06
CA GLN A 60 -24.74 9.83 -29.77
C GLN A 60 -24.77 11.36 -29.92
N SER A 61 -25.42 11.90 -30.96
CA SER A 61 -25.54 13.34 -31.15
C SER A 61 -26.48 13.98 -30.13
N LEU A 62 -27.54 13.28 -29.72
CA LEU A 62 -28.41 13.70 -28.62
C LEU A 62 -27.66 13.74 -27.27
N ALA A 63 -26.76 12.79 -27.04
CA ALA A 63 -25.95 12.72 -25.83
C ALA A 63 -24.73 13.67 -25.85
N TYR A 64 -24.57 14.53 -26.84
CA TYR A 64 -23.36 15.35 -26.98
C TYR A 64 -23.11 16.25 -25.77
N TYR A 65 -24.08 17.09 -25.37
CA TYR A 65 -23.90 17.99 -24.23
C TYR A 65 -23.80 17.25 -22.89
N THR A 66 -24.53 16.14 -22.71
CA THR A 66 -24.43 15.34 -21.49
C THR A 66 -23.03 14.74 -21.34
N LEU A 67 -22.47 14.24 -22.43
CA LEU A 67 -21.12 13.68 -22.46
C LEU A 67 -20.05 14.75 -22.30
N ARG A 68 -20.23 15.97 -22.83
CA ARG A 68 -19.32 17.10 -22.57
C ARG A 68 -19.30 17.52 -21.10
N ILE A 69 -20.47 17.65 -20.47
CA ILE A 69 -20.57 17.91 -19.02
C ILE A 69 -19.86 16.80 -18.25
N ALA A 70 -20.15 15.53 -18.59
CA ALA A 70 -19.51 14.40 -17.94
C ALA A 70 -17.97 14.40 -18.13
N ALA A 71 -17.46 14.76 -19.30
CA ALA A 71 -16.02 14.87 -19.56
C ALA A 71 -15.36 15.92 -18.66
N ALA A 72 -16.00 17.08 -18.47
CA ALA A 72 -15.49 18.12 -17.57
C ALA A 72 -15.45 17.66 -16.10
N GLU A 73 -16.48 16.93 -15.64
CA GLU A 73 -16.48 16.32 -14.32
C GLU A 73 -15.38 15.26 -14.16
N TRP A 74 -15.10 14.48 -15.22
CA TRP A 74 -13.99 13.52 -15.22
C TRP A 74 -12.62 14.19 -15.09
N LEU A 75 -12.41 15.34 -15.73
CA LEU A 75 -11.17 16.12 -15.58
C LEU A 75 -10.99 16.59 -14.13
N LYS A 76 -12.06 17.06 -13.49
CA LYS A 76 -12.02 17.40 -12.05
C LYS A 76 -11.74 16.19 -11.18
N TYR A 77 -12.39 15.06 -11.47
CA TYR A 77 -12.13 13.80 -10.78
C TYR A 77 -10.66 13.39 -10.89
N ILE A 78 -10.06 13.49 -12.08
CA ILE A 78 -8.62 13.23 -12.29
C ILE A 78 -7.76 14.19 -11.45
N ALA A 79 -8.07 15.49 -11.43
CA ALA A 79 -7.32 16.47 -10.66
C ALA A 79 -7.36 16.16 -9.15
N VAL A 80 -8.53 15.81 -8.62
CA VAL A 80 -8.68 15.38 -7.21
C VAL A 80 -7.86 14.10 -6.96
N MET A 81 -7.94 13.13 -7.86
CA MET A 81 -7.22 11.86 -7.73
C MET A 81 -5.69 12.07 -7.72
N GLN A 82 -5.18 12.96 -8.58
CA GLN A 82 -3.77 13.35 -8.62
C GLN A 82 -3.36 14.06 -7.33
N GLN A 83 -4.19 14.96 -6.81
CA GLN A 83 -3.91 15.67 -5.56
C GLN A 83 -3.86 14.72 -4.36
N CYS A 84 -4.80 13.77 -4.27
CA CYS A 84 -4.76 12.73 -3.25
C CYS A 84 -3.47 11.91 -3.33
N LEU A 85 -3.09 11.45 -4.53
CA LEU A 85 -1.85 10.70 -4.71
C LEU A 85 -0.61 11.52 -4.32
N LYS A 86 -0.58 12.80 -4.68
CA LYS A 86 0.51 13.71 -4.33
C LYS A 86 0.61 13.93 -2.82
N GLN A 87 -0.53 14.01 -2.12
CA GLN A 87 -0.56 14.11 -0.66
C GLN A 87 0.06 12.87 -0.01
N TYR A 88 -0.19 11.67 -0.54
CA TYR A 88 0.45 10.45 -0.07
C TYR A 88 1.96 10.46 -0.27
N GLU A 89 2.44 10.93 -1.43
CA GLU A 89 3.88 11.03 -1.70
C GLU A 89 4.59 12.00 -0.74
N TYR A 90 3.98 13.15 -0.45
CA TYR A 90 4.55 14.11 0.50
C TYR A 90 4.55 13.57 1.94
N ASN A 91 3.45 12.94 2.36
CA ASN A 91 3.36 12.33 3.69
C ASN A 91 4.41 11.22 3.86
N HIS A 92 4.76 10.48 2.80
CA HIS A 92 5.80 9.46 2.83
C HIS A 92 7.20 10.04 3.10
N GLY A 93 7.47 11.30 2.76
CA GLY A 93 8.75 11.98 3.03
C GLY A 93 8.91 12.47 4.48
N GLN A 94 7.82 12.61 5.23
CA GLN A 94 7.79 13.08 6.61
C GLN A 94 7.19 11.99 7.50
N LEU A 95 7.93 10.93 7.78
CA LEU A 95 7.42 9.85 8.63
C LEU A 95 8.08 9.84 10.01
N PRO A 96 7.37 10.26 11.07
CA PRO A 96 7.68 9.85 12.42
C PRO A 96 7.32 8.37 12.56
N ALA A 97 8.23 7.59 13.14
CA ALA A 97 8.11 6.14 13.38
C ALA A 97 6.96 5.71 14.33
N LEU A 98 5.96 6.56 14.57
CA LEU A 98 5.16 6.56 15.80
C LEU A 98 3.67 6.19 15.65
N SER A 99 3.15 5.91 14.44
CA SER A 99 1.75 5.43 14.33
C SER A 99 1.49 4.53 13.13
N LEU A 100 1.74 3.23 13.30
CA LEU A 100 1.39 2.18 12.34
C LEU A 100 -0.11 2.19 11.97
N ASP A 101 -0.97 2.58 12.92
CA ASP A 101 -2.42 2.63 12.73
C ASP A 101 -2.86 3.66 11.67
N LYS A 102 -2.16 4.81 11.59
CA LYS A 102 -2.42 5.80 10.53
C LYS A 102 -2.04 5.25 9.16
N PHE A 103 -0.95 4.47 9.09
CA PHE A 103 -0.54 3.82 7.85
C PHE A 103 -1.52 2.76 7.36
N ASP A 104 -2.14 1.98 8.26
CA ASP A 104 -3.17 1.01 7.84
C ASP A 104 -4.37 1.74 7.21
N GLY A 105 -4.78 2.88 7.77
CA GLY A 105 -5.79 3.76 7.18
C GLY A 105 -5.40 4.24 5.78
N ASP A 106 -4.21 4.82 5.65
CA ASP A 106 -3.66 5.33 4.39
C ASP A 106 -3.53 4.23 3.32
N LEU A 107 -3.10 3.02 3.70
CA LEU A 107 -3.01 1.87 2.80
C LEU A 107 -4.39 1.44 2.29
N ARG A 108 -5.40 1.39 3.16
CA ARG A 108 -6.78 1.07 2.76
C ARG A 108 -7.32 2.10 1.78
N GLU A 109 -7.01 3.37 1.99
CA GLU A 109 -7.37 4.43 1.06
C GLU A 109 -6.67 4.27 -0.29
N LEU A 110 -5.35 4.04 -0.32
CA LEU A 110 -4.60 3.76 -1.55
C LEU A 110 -5.16 2.56 -2.31
N GLN A 111 -5.50 1.47 -1.61
CA GLN A 111 -6.15 0.31 -2.21
C GLN A 111 -7.57 0.62 -2.72
N SER A 112 -8.32 1.46 -2.02
CA SER A 112 -9.62 1.97 -2.48
C SER A 112 -9.47 2.76 -3.77
N TRP A 113 -8.50 3.69 -3.83
CA TRP A 113 -8.19 4.45 -5.03
C TRP A 113 -7.78 3.55 -6.19
N ARG A 114 -6.98 2.50 -5.96
CA ARG A 114 -6.61 1.52 -7.01
C ARG A 114 -7.85 0.86 -7.61
N ARG A 115 -8.76 0.37 -6.77
CA ARG A 115 -10.02 -0.23 -7.22
C ARG A 115 -10.87 0.77 -7.99
N ARG A 116 -10.95 2.02 -7.52
CA ARG A 116 -11.68 3.11 -8.19
C ARG A 116 -11.09 3.40 -9.57
N THR A 117 -9.77 3.43 -9.73
CA THR A 117 -9.13 3.62 -11.04
C THR A 117 -9.60 2.59 -12.06
N LEU A 118 -9.55 1.31 -11.69
CA LEU A 118 -9.95 0.21 -12.58
C LEU A 118 -11.43 0.32 -12.99
N VAL A 119 -12.30 0.66 -12.04
CA VAL A 119 -13.73 0.88 -12.32
C VAL A 119 -13.93 2.09 -13.24
N SER A 120 -13.23 3.19 -13.00
CA SER A 120 -13.31 4.40 -13.83
C SER A 120 -12.81 4.15 -15.25
N GLN A 121 -11.71 3.40 -15.42
CA GLN A 121 -11.23 2.97 -16.74
C GLN A 121 -12.29 2.16 -17.49
N ALA A 122 -12.93 1.19 -16.83
CA ALA A 122 -14.00 0.40 -17.44
C ALA A 122 -15.20 1.26 -17.87
N LYS A 123 -15.60 2.24 -17.06
CA LYS A 123 -16.67 3.18 -17.38
C LYS A 123 -16.36 4.01 -18.62
N ILE A 124 -15.16 4.62 -18.68
CA ILE A 124 -14.76 5.44 -19.83
C ILE A 124 -14.60 4.59 -21.09
N LYS A 125 -14.09 3.36 -20.97
CA LYS A 125 -14.01 2.43 -22.09
C LYS A 125 -15.39 2.10 -22.68
N SER A 126 -16.43 2.02 -21.84
CA SER A 126 -17.80 1.87 -22.32
C SER A 126 -18.30 3.10 -23.07
N VAL A 127 -17.97 4.32 -22.60
CA VAL A 127 -18.29 5.57 -23.30
C VAL A 127 -17.56 5.65 -24.64
N LEU A 128 -16.27 5.35 -24.68
CA LEU A 128 -15.48 5.29 -25.93
C LEU A 128 -16.04 4.25 -26.91
N ARG A 129 -16.47 3.09 -26.41
CA ARG A 129 -17.14 2.08 -27.26
C ARG A 129 -18.45 2.62 -27.82
N PHE A 130 -19.23 3.33 -27.00
CA PHE A 130 -20.47 3.98 -27.43
C PHE A 130 -20.21 5.07 -28.48
N LEU A 131 -19.16 5.87 -28.33
CA LEU A 131 -18.74 6.91 -29.28
C LEU A 131 -18.08 6.35 -30.55
N SER A 132 -17.73 5.07 -30.56
CA SER A 132 -17.07 4.45 -31.70
C SER A 132 -17.94 4.52 -32.96
N PRO A 133 -17.38 4.93 -34.12
CA PRO A 133 -18.14 5.10 -35.36
C PRO A 133 -18.80 3.81 -35.85
N LYS A 134 -18.34 2.64 -35.40
CA LYS A 134 -18.94 1.34 -35.71
C LYS A 134 -20.38 1.16 -35.20
N HIS A 135 -20.78 1.92 -34.19
CA HIS A 135 -22.15 1.88 -33.65
C HIS A 135 -23.05 2.98 -34.22
N CYS A 136 -22.47 3.87 -35.03
CA CYS A 136 -23.20 4.92 -35.72
C CYS A 136 -23.43 4.42 -37.15
N GLY A 137 -24.69 4.20 -37.53
CA GLY A 137 -25.06 3.95 -38.92
C GLY A 137 -24.89 5.17 -39.84
N MET A 138 -24.23 6.23 -39.35
CA MET A 138 -24.03 7.46 -40.08
C MET A 138 -22.91 7.33 -41.11
N GLU A 139 -23.22 7.66 -42.36
CA GLU A 139 -22.28 7.59 -43.49
C GLU A 139 -21.14 8.62 -43.40
N LYS A 140 -21.24 9.62 -42.51
CA LYS A 140 -20.23 10.68 -42.36
C LYS A 140 -19.81 10.85 -40.89
N PRO A 141 -18.51 10.76 -40.58
CA PRO A 141 -18.01 11.07 -39.25
C PRO A 141 -18.23 12.55 -38.94
N GLN A 142 -18.87 12.82 -37.81
CA GLN A 142 -19.18 14.16 -37.37
C GLN A 142 -18.04 14.68 -36.50
N ARG A 143 -17.43 15.81 -36.89
CA ARG A 143 -16.21 16.33 -36.24
C ARG A 143 -16.39 16.54 -34.73
N ASP A 144 -17.55 17.06 -34.31
CA ASP A 144 -17.84 17.29 -32.89
C ASP A 144 -17.78 16.01 -32.06
N LEU A 145 -18.24 14.89 -32.63
CA LEU A 145 -18.24 13.59 -31.96
C LEU A 145 -16.84 12.95 -31.96
N GLU A 146 -16.06 13.22 -33.01
CA GLU A 146 -14.66 12.82 -33.10
C GLU A 146 -13.81 13.52 -32.04
N TYR A 147 -13.94 14.85 -31.90
CA TYR A 147 -13.29 15.61 -30.82
C TYR A 147 -13.71 15.10 -29.44
N LEU A 148 -15.00 14.83 -29.23
CA LEU A 148 -15.48 14.26 -27.96
C LEU A 148 -14.88 12.87 -27.68
N SER A 149 -14.73 12.03 -28.70
CA SER A 149 -14.07 10.73 -28.57
C SER A 149 -12.58 10.88 -28.23
N GLU A 150 -11.91 11.89 -28.80
CA GLU A 150 -10.52 12.23 -28.49
C GLU A 150 -10.39 12.70 -27.04
N ASP A 151 -11.28 13.57 -26.56
CA ASP A 151 -11.33 14.02 -25.17
C ASP A 151 -11.47 12.84 -24.19
N PHE A 152 -12.40 11.91 -24.45
CA PHE A 152 -12.54 10.71 -23.61
C PHE A 152 -11.34 9.77 -23.70
N THR A 153 -10.62 9.75 -24.82
CA THR A 153 -9.37 8.99 -24.97
C THR A 153 -8.29 9.62 -24.09
N HIS A 154 -8.16 10.94 -24.11
CA HIS A 154 -7.22 11.66 -23.24
C HIS A 154 -7.54 11.48 -21.75
N ILE A 155 -8.82 11.50 -21.37
CA ILE A 155 -9.27 11.20 -20.00
C ILE A 155 -8.89 9.75 -19.62
N HIS A 156 -9.08 8.79 -20.53
CA HIS A 156 -8.70 7.39 -20.29
C HIS A 156 -7.20 7.24 -20.02
N GLU A 157 -6.36 7.83 -20.87
CA GLU A 157 -4.90 7.81 -20.74
C GLU A 157 -4.44 8.50 -19.45
N SER A 158 -5.08 9.60 -19.07
CA SER A 158 -4.79 10.31 -17.83
C SER A 158 -5.10 9.47 -16.58
N ILE A 159 -6.25 8.79 -16.56
CA ILE A 159 -6.60 7.88 -15.46
C ILE A 159 -5.64 6.68 -15.43
N ASP A 160 -5.24 6.16 -16.58
CA ASP A 160 -4.25 5.10 -16.68
C ASP A 160 -2.87 5.51 -16.14
N ALA A 161 -2.41 6.71 -16.45
CA ALA A 161 -1.17 7.24 -15.92
C ALA A 161 -1.20 7.36 -14.39
N VAL A 162 -2.31 7.86 -13.82
CA VAL A 162 -2.49 7.92 -12.36
C VAL A 162 -2.57 6.51 -11.76
N GLY A 163 -3.23 5.58 -12.43
CA GLY A 163 -3.29 4.17 -12.06
C GLY A 163 -1.91 3.52 -11.97
N ARG A 164 -1.10 3.64 -13.02
CA ARG A 164 0.27 3.10 -13.07
C ARG A 164 1.15 3.68 -11.96
N ARG A 165 1.04 4.99 -11.71
CA ARG A 165 1.78 5.65 -10.62
C ARG A 165 1.38 5.07 -9.26
N LEU A 166 0.08 4.90 -9.01
CA LEU A 166 -0.42 4.29 -7.79
C LEU A 166 0.06 2.84 -7.62
N GLU A 167 0.04 2.05 -8.69
CA GLU A 167 0.54 0.66 -8.65
C GLU A 167 2.04 0.58 -8.39
N SER A 168 2.83 1.55 -8.85
CA SER A 168 4.27 1.63 -8.55
C SER A 168 4.56 2.00 -7.08
N MET A 169 3.67 2.77 -6.45
CA MET A 169 3.85 3.25 -5.08
C MET A 169 3.47 2.18 -4.04
N LEU A 170 2.44 1.39 -4.31
CA LEU A 170 1.92 0.38 -3.36
C LEU A 170 3.00 -0.59 -2.83
N PRO A 171 3.87 -1.20 -3.65
CA PRO A 171 4.93 -2.09 -3.16
C PRO A 171 5.92 -1.40 -2.23
N VAL A 172 6.25 -0.13 -2.50
CA VAL A 172 7.18 0.66 -1.67
C VAL A 172 6.58 0.87 -0.28
N VAL A 173 5.32 1.29 -0.23
CA VAL A 173 4.60 1.49 1.04
C VAL A 173 4.47 0.17 1.81
N MET A 174 4.12 -0.93 1.13
CA MET A 174 4.00 -2.25 1.74
C MET A 174 5.34 -2.74 2.33
N SER A 175 6.45 -2.56 1.60
CA SER A 175 7.78 -2.90 2.10
C SER A 175 8.14 -2.10 3.35
N PHE A 176 7.82 -0.80 3.36
CA PHE A 176 8.04 0.05 4.53
C PHE A 176 7.24 -0.41 5.76
N VAL A 177 5.97 -0.79 5.58
CA VAL A 177 5.14 -1.35 6.66
C VAL A 177 5.75 -2.63 7.20
N GLN A 178 6.15 -3.56 6.33
CA GLN A 178 6.79 -4.81 6.74
C GLN A 178 8.08 -4.58 7.55
N ILE A 179 8.91 -3.62 7.14
CA ILE A 179 10.13 -3.26 7.87
C ILE A 179 9.79 -2.68 9.24
N THR A 180 8.77 -1.82 9.31
CA THR A 180 8.35 -1.16 10.55
C THR A 180 7.74 -2.17 11.53
N ASP A 181 6.89 -3.08 11.06
CA ASP A 181 6.35 -4.18 11.85
C ASP A 181 7.44 -5.12 12.35
N ALA A 182 8.42 -5.46 11.50
CA ALA A 182 9.56 -6.27 11.92
C ALA A 182 10.36 -5.57 13.03
N ARG A 183 10.64 -4.27 12.91
CA ARG A 183 11.32 -3.46 13.94
C ARG A 183 10.54 -3.45 15.25
N ARG A 184 9.22 -3.28 15.18
CA ARG A 184 8.33 -3.30 16.35
C ARG A 184 8.34 -4.67 17.02
N SER A 185 8.19 -5.74 16.24
CA SER A 185 8.24 -7.12 16.74
C SER A 185 9.59 -7.44 17.40
N PHE A 186 10.70 -6.94 16.86
CA PHE A 186 12.01 -7.07 17.51
C PHE A 186 12.10 -6.34 18.86
N ALA A 187 11.53 -5.14 18.96
CA ALA A 187 11.48 -4.40 20.22
C ALA A 187 10.64 -5.14 21.26
N GLU A 188 9.44 -5.61 20.89
CA GLU A 188 8.57 -6.40 21.75
C GLU A 188 9.26 -7.71 22.20
N THR A 189 9.98 -8.39 21.29
CA THR A 189 10.77 -9.59 21.60
C THR A 189 11.91 -9.28 22.57
N ALA A 190 12.55 -8.12 22.45
CA ALA A 190 13.61 -7.70 23.37
C ALA A 190 13.07 -7.54 24.80
N ASP A 191 11.88 -6.97 24.95
CA ASP A 191 11.22 -6.82 26.25
C ASP A 191 10.78 -8.16 26.84
N ILE A 192 10.21 -9.06 26.03
CA ILE A 192 9.91 -10.44 26.44
C ILE A 192 11.19 -11.18 26.86
N SER A 193 12.29 -10.96 26.15
CA SER A 193 13.59 -11.55 26.49
C SER A 193 14.08 -11.07 27.85
N ARG A 194 13.91 -9.79 28.19
CA ARG A 194 14.29 -9.25 29.51
C ARG A 194 13.48 -9.90 30.64
N LEU A 195 12.17 -10.04 30.46
CA LEU A 195 11.30 -10.71 31.43
C LEU A 195 11.67 -12.19 31.62
N THR A 196 11.94 -12.90 30.52
CA THR A 196 12.32 -14.32 30.57
C THR A 196 13.63 -14.52 31.32
N ILE A 197 14.62 -13.63 31.13
CA ILE A 197 15.89 -13.69 31.86
C ILE A 197 15.65 -13.51 33.37
N LEU A 198 14.81 -12.56 33.77
CA LEU A 198 14.47 -12.36 35.18
C LEU A 198 13.77 -13.59 35.78
N ALA A 199 12.81 -14.18 35.06
CA ALA A 199 12.11 -15.39 35.51
C ALA A 199 13.07 -16.59 35.67
N LEU A 200 13.97 -16.80 34.71
CA LEU A 200 14.96 -17.89 34.75
C LEU A 200 15.94 -17.77 35.93
N ILE A 201 16.15 -16.55 36.46
CA ILE A 201 16.96 -16.32 37.65
C ILE A 201 16.12 -16.54 38.91
N PHE A 202 14.95 -15.91 39.02
CA PHE A 202 14.15 -15.93 40.25
C PHE A 202 13.52 -17.29 40.57
N VAL A 203 13.09 -18.06 39.58
CA VAL A 203 12.43 -19.36 39.80
C VAL A 203 13.35 -20.36 40.54
N PRO A 204 14.57 -20.66 40.07
CA PRO A 204 15.47 -21.57 40.79
C PRO A 204 15.92 -21.01 42.14
N LEU A 205 16.20 -19.70 42.23
CA LEU A 205 16.56 -19.05 43.50
C LEU A 205 15.46 -19.19 44.55
N THR A 206 14.20 -18.99 44.15
CA THR A 206 13.03 -19.12 45.03
C THR A 206 12.81 -20.58 45.43
N PHE A 207 12.99 -21.54 44.51
CA PHE A 207 12.90 -22.96 44.81
C PHE A 207 13.95 -23.38 45.85
N VAL A 208 15.21 -22.98 45.67
CA VAL A 208 16.29 -23.26 46.63
C VAL A 208 16.01 -22.56 47.96
N SER A 209 15.56 -21.30 47.95
CA SER A 209 15.17 -20.59 49.17
C SER A 209 14.06 -21.31 49.94
N SER A 210 13.04 -21.81 49.24
CA SER A 210 11.93 -22.58 49.84
C SER A 210 12.44 -23.89 50.46
N LEU A 211 13.28 -24.63 49.73
CA LEU A 211 13.86 -25.90 50.19
C LEU A 211 14.70 -25.72 51.47
N PHE A 212 15.54 -24.69 51.51
CA PHE A 212 16.39 -24.40 52.67
C PHE A 212 15.62 -23.75 53.83
N SER A 213 14.51 -23.03 53.55
CA SER A 213 13.65 -22.45 54.59
C SER A 213 12.95 -23.49 55.47
N MET A 214 12.89 -24.76 55.05
CA MET A 214 12.30 -25.85 55.84
C MET A 214 13.25 -26.40 56.90
N ASN A 215 14.54 -26.04 56.89
CA ASN A 215 15.53 -26.52 57.86
C ASN A 215 16.14 -25.34 58.66
N THR A 216 16.18 -25.46 59.98
CA THR A 216 16.67 -24.42 60.89
C THR A 216 18.20 -24.28 60.90
N GLU A 217 18.95 -25.32 60.50
CA GLU A 217 20.42 -25.31 60.47
C GLU A 217 21.02 -24.37 59.42
N TYR A 218 20.29 -24.07 58.34
CA TYR A 218 20.75 -23.22 57.23
C TYR A 218 20.03 -21.87 57.17
N SER A 219 19.31 -21.51 58.23
CA SER A 219 18.56 -20.26 58.36
C SER A 219 19.50 -19.04 58.45
N PRO A 220 19.10 -17.85 57.95
CA PRO A 220 19.90 -16.63 58.11
C PRO A 220 20.25 -16.36 59.59
N GLY A 221 21.54 -16.43 59.91
CA GLY A 221 22.07 -16.29 61.27
C GLY A 221 22.81 -17.52 61.81
N SER A 222 22.77 -18.67 61.13
CA SER A 222 23.57 -19.85 61.45
C SER A 222 24.93 -19.86 60.75
N GLY A 223 25.89 -20.64 61.25
CA GLY A 223 27.25 -20.73 60.70
C GLY A 223 27.34 -21.24 59.26
N ASP A 224 26.35 -22.02 58.82
CA ASP A 224 26.35 -22.70 57.51
C ASP A 224 25.50 -21.99 56.44
N PHE A 225 25.12 -20.72 56.65
CA PHE A 225 24.37 -19.92 55.68
C PHE A 225 25.04 -19.84 54.29
N TRP A 226 26.37 -20.00 54.22
CA TRP A 226 27.12 -19.98 52.97
C TRP A 226 26.80 -21.16 52.02
N VAL A 227 26.25 -22.26 52.56
CA VAL A 227 25.82 -23.44 51.78
C VAL A 227 24.68 -23.07 50.82
N TYR A 228 23.81 -22.14 51.20
CA TYR A 228 22.74 -21.64 50.34
C TYR A 228 23.29 -21.07 49.02
N PHE A 229 24.28 -20.16 49.08
CA PHE A 229 24.89 -19.57 47.88
C PHE A 229 25.64 -20.62 47.05
N THR A 230 26.30 -21.56 47.72
CA THR A 230 27.05 -22.65 47.09
C THR A 230 26.15 -23.55 46.25
N VAL A 231 24.88 -23.72 46.63
CA VAL A 231 23.91 -24.55 45.89
C VAL A 231 23.07 -23.72 44.92
N ALA A 232 22.64 -22.52 45.30
CA ALA A 232 21.77 -21.68 44.50
C ALA A 232 22.41 -21.17 43.19
N ILE A 233 23.69 -20.75 43.25
CA ILE A 233 24.41 -20.22 42.10
C ILE A 233 24.60 -21.28 40.99
N PRO A 234 25.13 -22.50 41.26
CA PRO A 234 25.33 -23.49 40.20
C PRO A 234 24.01 -24.00 39.63
N ILE A 235 22.97 -24.18 40.44
CA ILE A 235 21.65 -24.59 39.95
C ILE A 235 21.06 -23.52 39.03
N THR A 236 21.09 -22.25 39.44
CA THR A 236 20.59 -21.14 38.61
C THR A 236 21.40 -21.01 37.31
N GLY A 237 22.72 -21.13 37.39
CA GLY A 237 23.61 -21.13 36.22
C GLY A 237 23.31 -22.28 35.25
N LEU A 238 23.07 -23.48 35.76
CA LEU A 238 22.71 -24.65 34.96
C LEU A 238 21.36 -24.46 34.25
N VAL A 239 20.34 -23.95 34.96
CA VAL A 239 19.01 -23.68 34.38
C VAL A 239 19.12 -22.65 33.26
N VAL A 240 19.86 -21.55 33.47
CA VAL A 240 20.07 -20.52 32.44
C VAL A 240 20.85 -21.08 31.23
N LEU A 241 21.89 -21.89 31.48
CA LEU A 241 22.70 -22.51 30.44
C LEU A 241 21.88 -23.44 29.54
N ILE A 242 20.97 -24.22 30.13
CA ILE A 242 20.07 -25.12 29.40
C ILE A 242 19.01 -24.34 28.62
N ALA A 243 18.41 -23.31 29.23
CA ALA A 243 17.31 -22.55 28.64
C ALA A 243 17.76 -21.59 27.52
N ARG A 244 18.95 -20.99 27.63
CA ARG A 244 19.51 -20.04 26.66
C ARG A 244 20.99 -20.38 26.42
N PRO A 245 21.30 -21.48 25.68
CA PRO A 245 22.68 -21.82 25.39
C PRO A 245 23.32 -20.69 24.59
N PRO A 246 24.50 -20.18 25.01
CA PRO A 246 25.13 -19.06 24.33
C PRO A 246 25.42 -19.42 22.87
N VAL A 247 25.15 -18.48 21.97
CA VAL A 247 25.22 -18.67 20.51
C VAL A 247 26.61 -19.14 20.04
N ALA A 248 27.66 -18.81 20.81
CA ALA A 248 29.01 -19.31 20.59
C ALA A 248 29.16 -20.82 20.82
N LEU A 249 28.46 -21.38 21.83
CA LEU A 249 28.46 -22.82 22.08
C LEU A 249 27.61 -23.56 21.03
N THR A 250 26.48 -23.00 20.61
CA THR A 250 25.65 -23.63 19.57
C THR A 250 26.33 -23.64 18.21
N ARG A 251 27.00 -22.54 17.82
CA ARG A 251 27.83 -22.48 16.60
C ARG A 251 28.97 -23.49 16.65
N LYS A 252 29.76 -23.51 17.74
CA LYS A 252 30.87 -24.48 17.90
C LYS A 252 30.39 -25.92 17.91
N ALA A 253 29.26 -26.21 18.55
CA ALA A 253 28.66 -27.54 18.54
C ALA A 253 28.21 -27.94 17.13
N LEU A 254 27.61 -27.01 16.38
CA LEU A 254 27.19 -27.26 15.00
C LEU A 254 28.39 -27.51 14.08
N GLU A 255 29.45 -26.71 14.20
CA GLU A 255 30.72 -26.89 13.49
C GLU A 255 31.35 -28.25 13.83
N TRP A 256 31.41 -28.63 15.11
CA TRP A 256 31.94 -29.92 15.57
C TRP A 256 31.11 -31.11 15.06
N ILE A 257 29.78 -31.01 15.03
CA ILE A 257 28.89 -32.04 14.48
C ILE A 257 29.08 -32.18 12.97
N GLN A 258 29.17 -31.07 12.23
CA GLN A 258 29.43 -31.08 10.79
C GLN A 258 30.78 -31.72 10.47
N GLU A 259 31.81 -31.42 11.27
CA GLU A 259 33.15 -31.97 11.09
C GLU A 259 33.20 -33.48 11.39
N ARG A 260 32.46 -33.96 12.39
CA ARG A 260 32.28 -35.40 12.64
C ARG A 260 31.51 -36.12 11.54
N ARG A 261 30.52 -35.47 10.91
CA ARG A 261 29.76 -36.05 9.78
C ARG A 261 30.56 -36.18 8.49
N LYS A 262 31.57 -35.33 8.26
CA LYS A 262 32.45 -35.41 7.07
C LYS A 262 33.48 -36.55 7.14
N LYS A 263 33.92 -36.94 8.34
CA LYS A 263 34.94 -37.98 8.56
C LYS A 263 34.55 -39.42 8.11
N PRO A 264 33.31 -39.92 8.26
CA PRO A 264 32.97 -41.28 7.83
C PRO A 264 32.89 -41.47 6.29
N ILE A 265 32.60 -40.41 5.53
CA ILE A 265 32.47 -40.49 4.06
C ILE A 265 33.86 -40.51 3.38
N ALA A 266 34.82 -39.74 3.91
CA ALA A 266 36.19 -39.72 3.37
C ALA A 266 36.92 -41.06 3.56
N ARG A 267 36.68 -41.75 4.70
CA ARG A 267 37.29 -43.06 4.98
C ARG A 267 36.81 -44.15 4.02
N ARG A 268 35.51 -44.20 3.68
CA ARG A 268 34.98 -45.17 2.70
C ARG A 268 35.48 -44.94 1.28
N ARG A 269 35.70 -43.69 0.88
CA ARG A 269 36.25 -43.35 -0.45
C ARG A 269 37.74 -43.67 -0.56
N ALA A 270 38.49 -43.56 0.53
CA ALA A 270 39.89 -43.95 0.59
C ALA A 270 40.06 -45.48 0.56
N THR A 271 39.23 -46.24 1.27
CA THR A 271 39.28 -47.71 1.27
C THR A 271 38.85 -48.31 -0.08
N SER A 272 37.80 -47.76 -0.71
CA SER A 272 37.38 -48.19 -2.05
C SER A 272 38.44 -47.88 -3.13
N LYS A 273 39.15 -46.76 -3.01
CA LYS A 273 40.24 -46.41 -3.95
C LYS A 273 41.48 -47.28 -3.75
N SER A 274 41.79 -47.69 -2.51
CA SER A 274 42.90 -48.63 -2.27
C SER A 274 42.57 -50.06 -2.72
N GLU A 275 41.30 -50.48 -2.61
CA GLU A 275 40.86 -51.79 -3.11
C GLU A 275 40.90 -51.85 -4.64
N SER A 276 40.44 -50.81 -5.35
CA SER A 276 40.47 -50.83 -6.82
C SER A 276 41.89 -50.81 -7.40
N ILE A 277 42.84 -50.14 -6.74
CA ILE A 277 44.25 -50.11 -7.17
C ILE A 277 44.93 -51.46 -6.92
N ALA A 278 44.56 -52.17 -5.85
CA ALA A 278 45.09 -53.50 -5.57
C ALA A 278 44.56 -54.57 -6.55
N GLU A 279 43.33 -54.42 -7.04
CA GLU A 279 42.70 -55.32 -8.01
C GLU A 279 43.26 -55.14 -9.43
N GLU A 280 43.74 -53.95 -9.78
CA GLU A 280 44.33 -53.64 -11.10
C GLU A 280 45.81 -54.06 -11.23
N MET A 281 46.46 -54.42 -10.12
CA MET A 281 47.88 -54.85 -10.07
C MET A 281 48.06 -56.37 -9.89
N SER A 282 46.98 -57.15 -9.82
CA SER A 282 46.99 -58.62 -9.77
C SER A 282 46.57 -59.24 -11.10
#